data_AF-A0A087TSZ4-F1
#
_entry.id   AF-A0A087TSZ4-F1
#
_cell.length_a   1.000
_cell.length_b   1.000
_cell.length_c   1.000
_cell.angle_alpha   90.00
_cell.angle_beta   90.00
_cell.angle_gamma   90.00
#
_symmetry.space_group_name_H-M   'P 1'
#
loop_
_entity.id
_entity.type
_entity.pdbx_description
1 polymer ?
#
loop_
_entity_poly.entity_id
_entity_poly.type
_entity_poly.pdbx_seq_one_letter_code
_entity_poly.pdbx_strand_id
1 'polypeptide(L)'
;MAGKETDYYYPGDLIYVGKPFISCIEKSVQKHICGHCLSRGGNLKFCGSCRVTKYCSKVCQKQAWPDHKFECLFLKNLADEESDALIHLAAKIIMKLKDKDWSLITE
;
A
#
# COMPACT_ATOMS: atom_id res chain seq x y z
N MET A 1 21.43 34.84 -21.64
CA MET A 1 21.52 33.76 -20.64
C MET A 1 20.33 33.92 -19.71
N ALA A 2 19.27 33.14 -19.91
CA ALA A 2 18.10 33.19 -19.03
C ALA A 2 18.50 32.58 -17.68
N GLY A 3 18.44 33.39 -16.62
CA GLY A 3 18.66 32.91 -15.26
C GLY A 3 17.63 31.84 -14.92
N LYS A 4 18.07 30.73 -14.34
CA LYS A 4 17.15 29.76 -13.75
C LYS A 4 16.47 30.45 -12.56
N GLU A 5 15.16 30.65 -12.64
CA GLU A 5 14.32 30.92 -11.47
C GLU A 5 14.57 29.79 -10.47
N THR A 6 15.11 30.13 -9.31
CA THR A 6 15.05 29.24 -8.15
C THR A 6 13.75 29.57 -7.44
N ASP A 7 12.75 28.72 -7.61
CA ASP A 7 11.52 28.79 -6.81
C ASP A 7 11.89 28.59 -5.35
N TYR A 8 11.87 29.68 -4.59
CA TYR A 8 12.10 29.65 -3.15
C TYR A 8 10.84 29.10 -2.47
N TYR A 9 11.01 28.14 -1.55
CA TYR A 9 9.93 27.63 -0.70
C TYR A 9 9.84 28.42 0.61
N TYR A 10 8.62 28.59 1.12
CA TYR A 10 8.32 29.25 2.38
C TYR A 10 7.82 28.25 3.45
N PRO A 11 7.90 28.60 4.76
CA PRO A 11 7.32 27.77 5.80
C PRO A 11 5.82 27.51 5.58
N GLY A 12 5.46 26.24 5.46
CA GLY A 12 4.08 25.80 5.18
C GLY A 12 3.83 25.36 3.74
N ASP A 13 4.77 25.60 2.83
CA ASP A 13 4.60 25.21 1.42
C ASP A 13 4.60 23.70 1.22
N LEU A 14 3.69 23.25 0.35
CA LEU A 14 3.62 21.88 -0.11
C LEU A 14 4.55 21.68 -1.31
N ILE A 15 5.75 21.20 -1.03
CA ILE A 15 6.81 21.01 -2.03
C ILE A 15 6.51 19.85 -2.98
N TYR A 16 5.93 18.77 -2.46
CA TYR A 16 5.66 17.55 -3.23
C TYR A 16 4.51 16.74 -2.64
N VAL A 17 3.68 16.20 -3.53
CA VAL A 17 2.70 15.15 -3.20
C VAL A 17 2.95 13.97 -4.12
N GLY A 18 3.27 12.83 -3.53
CA GLY A 18 3.46 11.58 -4.26
C GLY A 18 2.53 10.50 -3.73
N LYS A 19 2.06 9.64 -4.64
CA LYS A 19 1.47 8.36 -4.24
C LYS A 19 2.60 7.37 -4.02
N PRO A 20 2.57 6.59 -2.92
CA PRO A 20 3.59 5.58 -2.72
C PRO A 20 3.49 4.52 -3.82
N PHE A 21 4.64 4.14 -4.39
CA PHE A 21 4.69 3.06 -5.38
C PHE A 21 4.08 1.77 -4.81
N ILE A 22 4.42 1.44 -3.56
CA ILE A 22 3.81 0.37 -2.77
C ILE A 22 3.68 0.85 -1.32
N SER A 23 2.65 0.40 -0.61
CA SER A 23 2.54 0.53 0.84
C SER A 23 2.32 -0.82 1.51
N CYS A 24 2.88 -1.00 2.71
CA CYS A 24 2.62 -2.15 3.58
C CYS A 24 2.24 -1.62 4.98
N ILE A 25 1.38 -2.35 5.69
CA ILE A 25 0.95 -1.97 7.04
C ILE A 25 1.68 -2.88 8.02
N GLU A 26 2.34 -2.26 8.99
CA GLU A 26 3.03 -2.97 10.06
C GLU A 26 2.04 -3.81 10.88
N LYS A 27 2.46 -5.03 11.24
CA LYS A 27 1.58 -6.06 11.76
C LYS A 27 0.91 -5.64 13.08
N SER A 28 1.61 -4.91 13.94
CA SER A 28 1.07 -4.47 15.24
C SER A 28 -0.15 -3.55 15.09
N VAL A 29 -0.22 -2.77 14.00
CA VAL A 29 -1.31 -1.82 13.75
C VAL A 29 -2.31 -2.26 12.69
N GLN A 30 -2.03 -3.33 11.94
CA GLN A 30 -2.85 -3.82 10.82
C GLN A 30 -4.34 -4.03 11.17
N LYS A 31 -4.63 -4.42 12.42
CA LYS A 31 -6.01 -4.65 12.90
C LYS A 31 -6.83 -3.36 13.03
N HIS A 32 -6.20 -2.19 12.99
CA HIS A 32 -6.80 -0.87 13.22
C HIS A 32 -6.72 0.06 12.01
N ILE A 33 -6.17 -0.40 10.88
CA ILE A 33 -5.95 0.43 9.69
C ILE A 33 -6.66 -0.22 8.50
N CYS A 34 -7.32 0.60 7.68
CA CYS A 34 -7.86 0.14 6.40
C CYS A 34 -6.73 -0.20 5.42
N GLY A 35 -6.72 -1.42 4.88
CA GLY A 35 -5.75 -1.92 3.90
C GLY A 35 -5.80 -1.29 2.51
N HIS A 36 -6.45 -0.12 2.36
CA HIS A 36 -6.53 0.62 1.11
C HIS A 36 -6.26 2.11 1.33
N CYS A 37 -7.16 2.81 2.02
CA CYS A 37 -7.05 4.25 2.25
C CYS A 37 -6.22 4.63 3.49
N LEU A 38 -5.70 3.64 4.23
CA LEU A 38 -4.87 3.82 5.43
C LEU A 38 -5.55 4.57 6.59
N SER A 39 -6.87 4.79 6.51
CA SER A 39 -7.62 5.41 7.60
C SER A 39 -7.55 4.55 8.86
N ARG A 40 -7.33 5.19 10.00
CA ARG A 40 -7.29 4.55 11.32
C ARG A 40 -8.70 4.47 11.92
N GLY A 41 -8.97 3.39 12.64
CA GLY A 41 -10.18 3.21 13.43
C GLY A 41 -11.44 2.92 12.61
N GLY A 42 -12.60 3.08 13.26
CA GLY A 42 -13.92 2.75 12.70
C GLY A 42 -14.24 1.25 12.65
N ASN A 43 -15.41 0.92 12.10
CA ASN A 43 -15.88 -0.46 11.95
C ASN A 43 -15.22 -1.13 10.74
N LEU A 44 -13.96 -1.52 10.90
CA LEU A 44 -13.20 -2.25 9.87
C LEU A 44 -13.69 -3.69 9.75
N LYS A 45 -13.87 -4.15 8.51
CA LYS A 45 -14.29 -5.52 8.20
C LYS A 45 -13.16 -6.30 7.55
N PHE A 46 -12.95 -7.53 8.00
CA PHE A 46 -11.97 -8.43 7.40
C PHE A 46 -12.31 -8.72 5.94
N CYS A 47 -11.26 -8.95 5.15
CA CYS A 47 -11.39 -9.69 3.91
C CYS A 47 -11.98 -11.07 4.21
N GLY A 48 -13.07 -11.43 3.52
CA GLY A 48 -13.75 -12.72 3.76
C GLY A 48 -12.91 -13.95 3.41
N SER A 49 -11.88 -13.79 2.56
CA SER A 49 -11.04 -14.90 2.08
C SER A 49 -9.82 -15.13 2.98
N CYS A 50 -8.92 -14.15 3.12
CA CYS A 50 -7.70 -14.34 3.92
C CYS A 50 -7.90 -14.10 5.42
N ARG A 51 -8.93 -13.34 5.83
CA ARG A 51 -9.16 -12.92 7.23
C ARG A 51 -7.98 -12.18 7.90
N VAL A 52 -7.03 -11.65 7.13
CA VAL A 52 -5.88 -10.87 7.62
C VAL A 52 -6.14 -9.37 7.45
N THR A 53 -6.24 -8.90 6.21
CA THR A 53 -6.43 -7.47 5.91
C THR A 53 -7.86 -7.03 6.24
N LYS A 54 -8.02 -5.81 6.75
CA LYS A 54 -9.34 -5.20 6.99
C LYS A 54 -9.57 -3.95 6.13
N TYR A 55 -10.83 -3.64 5.89
CA TYR A 55 -11.26 -2.48 5.09
C TYR A 55 -12.38 -1.73 5.79
N CYS A 56 -12.41 -0.40 5.66
CA CYS A 56 -13.49 0.43 6.19
C CYS A 56 -14.80 0.29 5.41
N SER A 57 -14.74 -0.17 4.15
CA SER A 57 -15.90 -0.31 3.28
C SER A 57 -15.68 -1.38 2.19
N LYS A 58 -16.78 -1.84 1.58
CA LYS A 58 -16.74 -2.68 0.38
C LYS A 58 -16.06 -1.96 -0.80
N VAL A 59 -16.15 -0.64 -0.85
CA VAL A 59 -15.50 0.19 -1.88
C VAL A 59 -13.98 0.08 -1.75
N CYS A 60 -13.44 0.30 -0.54
CA CYS A 60 -12.01 0.15 -0.29
C CYS A 60 -11.51 -1.27 -0.55
N GLN A 61 -12.29 -2.30 -0.19
CA GLN A 61 -11.94 -3.67 -0.51
C GLN A 61 -11.85 -3.90 -2.03
N LYS A 62 -12.81 -3.38 -2.80
CA LYS A 62 -12.83 -3.52 -4.27
C LYS A 62 -11.67 -2.76 -4.91
N GLN A 63 -11.35 -1.57 -4.42
CA GLN A 63 -10.24 -0.75 -4.94
C GLN A 63 -8.86 -1.36 -4.60
N ALA A 64 -8.71 -2.01 -3.45
CA ALA A 64 -7.49 -2.73 -3.10
C ALA A 64 -7.32 -4.05 -3.85
N TRP A 65 -8.37 -4.59 -4.47
CA TRP A 65 -8.36 -5.94 -5.04
C TRP A 65 -7.27 -6.20 -6.10
N PRO A 66 -6.95 -5.28 -7.04
CA PRO A 66 -5.90 -5.51 -8.02
C PRO A 66 -4.55 -5.92 -7.40
N ASP A 67 -4.18 -5.29 -6.28
CA ASP A 67 -2.96 -5.61 -5.54
C ASP A 67 -3.21 -6.76 -4.55
N HIS A 68 -4.27 -6.64 -3.76
CA HIS A 68 -4.57 -7.58 -2.68
C HIS A 68 -4.89 -8.99 -3.19
N LYS A 69 -5.38 -9.18 -4.42
CA LYS A 69 -5.71 -10.51 -4.95
C LYS A 69 -4.52 -11.47 -4.84
N PHE A 70 -3.33 -10.99 -5.17
CA PHE A 70 -2.11 -11.79 -5.12
C PHE A 70 -1.75 -12.12 -3.69
N GLU A 71 -1.75 -11.12 -2.81
CA GLU A 71 -1.45 -11.28 -1.38
C GLU A 71 -2.46 -12.17 -0.66
N CYS A 72 -3.74 -12.05 -1.02
CA CYS A 72 -4.85 -12.73 -0.36
C CYS A 72 -4.69 -14.25 -0.43
N LEU A 73 -4.12 -14.77 -1.52
CA LEU A 73 -3.84 -16.19 -1.69
C LEU A 73 -2.73 -16.67 -0.74
N PHE A 74 -1.67 -15.87 -0.58
CA PHE A 74 -0.57 -16.20 0.32
C PHE A 74 -0.96 -16.04 1.78
N LEU A 75 -1.54 -14.89 2.15
CA LEU A 75 -1.96 -14.58 3.51
C LEU A 75 -3.01 -15.56 4.05
N LYS A 76 -3.82 -16.17 3.19
CA LYS A 76 -4.78 -17.21 3.61
C LYS A 76 -4.09 -18.48 4.13
N ASN A 77 -2.89 -18.76 3.64
CA ASN A 77 -2.18 -20.02 3.90
C ASN A 77 -0.92 -19.84 4.77
N LEU A 78 -0.52 -18.59 5.07
CA LEU A 78 0.67 -18.28 5.84
C LEU A 78 0.38 -18.40 7.34
N ALA A 79 1.31 -18.97 8.11
CA ALA A 79 1.23 -18.92 9.56
C ALA A 79 1.44 -17.49 10.06
N ASP A 80 0.72 -17.09 11.11
CA ASP A 80 0.73 -15.71 11.58
C ASP A 80 2.16 -15.29 11.99
N GLU A 81 2.93 -16.18 12.59
CA GLU A 81 4.33 -15.99 13.04
C GLU A 81 5.31 -15.66 11.92
N GLU A 82 5.02 -16.07 10.68
CA GLU A 82 5.88 -15.86 9.50
C GLU A 82 5.56 -14.56 8.75
N SER A 83 4.54 -13.82 9.20
CA SER A 83 4.10 -12.57 8.58
C SER A 83 4.92 -11.38 9.08
N ASP A 84 6.05 -11.13 8.40
CA ASP A 84 6.86 -9.92 8.58
C ASP A 84 6.51 -8.84 7.55
N ALA A 85 6.45 -7.57 7.98
CA ALA A 85 6.07 -6.45 7.12
C ALA A 85 7.07 -6.20 5.97
N LEU A 86 8.36 -6.48 6.17
CA LEU A 86 9.40 -6.37 5.16
C LEU A 86 9.25 -7.46 4.10
N ILE A 87 8.96 -8.69 4.51
CA ILE A 87 8.69 -9.81 3.59
C ILE A 87 7.47 -9.47 2.73
N HIS A 88 6.41 -8.95 3.36
CA HIS A 88 5.20 -8.55 2.66
C HIS A 88 5.45 -7.38 1.69
N LEU A 89 6.27 -6.40 2.08
CA LEU A 89 6.68 -5.30 1.21
C LEU A 89 7.48 -5.80 0.00
N ALA A 90 8.47 -6.67 0.21
CA ALA A 90 9.29 -7.24 -0.85
C ALA A 90 8.44 -8.04 -1.85
N ALA A 91 7.52 -8.87 -1.35
CA ALA A 91 6.58 -9.61 -2.19
C ALA A 91 5.71 -8.67 -3.05
N LYS A 92 5.18 -7.58 -2.47
CA LYS A 92 4.40 -6.58 -3.19
C LYS A 92 5.20 -5.89 -4.31
N ILE A 93 6.45 -5.55 -4.05
CA ILE A 93 7.35 -4.96 -5.05
C ILE A 93 7.55 -5.95 -6.19
N ILE A 94 7.95 -7.19 -5.90
CA ILE A 94 8.17 -8.23 -6.92
C ILE A 94 6.91 -8.42 -7.77
N MET A 95 5.74 -8.53 -7.15
CA MET A 95 4.48 -8.75 -7.86
C MET A 95 4.05 -7.56 -8.72
N LYS A 96 4.29 -6.32 -8.28
CA LYS A 96 3.96 -5.12 -9.06
C LYS A 96 4.87 -4.92 -10.27
N LEU A 97 6.13 -5.36 -10.15
CA LEU A 97 7.14 -5.27 -11.20
C LEU A 97 7.12 -6.49 -12.14
N LYS A 98 6.48 -7.59 -11.73
CA LYS A 98 6.38 -8.82 -12.53
C LYS A 98 5.74 -8.52 -13.89
N ASP A 99 6.39 -9.00 -14.95
CA ASP A 99 5.95 -8.87 -16.34
C ASP A 99 5.79 -7.42 -16.83
N LYS A 100 6.41 -6.44 -16.13
CA LYS A 100 6.44 -5.04 -16.55
C LYS A 100 7.76 -4.67 -17.21
N ASP A 101 7.69 -3.81 -18.21
CA ASP A 101 8.85 -3.12 -18.73
C ASP A 101 9.32 -2.09 -17.70
N TRP A 102 10.53 -2.31 -17.18
CA TRP A 102 11.14 -1.48 -16.14
C TRP A 102 11.41 -0.05 -16.60
N SER A 103 11.53 0.18 -17.91
CA SER A 103 11.69 1.51 -18.49
C SER A 103 10.41 2.35 -18.42
N LEU A 104 9.25 1.75 -18.15
CA LEU A 104 7.94 2.39 -18.06
C LEU A 104 7.45 2.58 -16.61
N ILE A 105 8.27 2.24 -15.62
CA ILE A 105 7.91 2.30 -14.19
C ILE A 105 8.33 3.67 -13.65
N THR A 106 7.72 4.72 -14.20
CA THR A 106 8.00 6.11 -13.81
C THR A 106 6.99 6.68 -12.83
N GLU A 107 5.90 5.96 -12.51
CA GLU A 107 4.85 6.37 -11.56
C GLU A 107 4.31 5.20 -10.69
#